data_AF-A0A7Y2KGS8-F1
#
_entry.id   AF-A0A7Y2KGS8-F1
#
_cell.length_a   1.000
_cell.length_b   1.000
_cell.length_c   1.000
_cell.angle_alpha   90.00
_cell.angle_beta   90.00
_cell.angle_gamma   90.00
#
_symmetry.space_group_name_H-M   'P 1'
#
loop_
_entity.id
_entity.type
_entity.pdbx_description
1 polymer ?
#
loop_
_entity_poly.entity_id
_entity_poly.type
_entity_poly.pdbx_seq_one_letter_code
_entity_poly.pdbx_strand_id
1 'polypeptide(L)'
;MIRPLADRILLIEGEKEGRYPHSHSLYIRDGGGILVDCGSDIGQILRLKEEEGLAAILMTHYHEDHFLFLSRFPDVEVWASEGDAPALESLDVLLDWYGVAGTGKEPFFRDLFAGKFPYRPRTVARRLADR
;
A
#
# COMPACT_ATOMS: atom_id res chain seq x y z
N MET A 1 -7.11 -7.45 -13.30
CA MET A 1 -8.56 -7.56 -13.64
C MET A 1 -9.36 -6.91 -12.52
N ILE A 2 -10.51 -6.28 -12.80
CA ILE A 2 -11.45 -5.81 -11.76
C ILE A 2 -12.63 -6.79 -11.67
N ARG A 3 -12.95 -7.24 -10.46
CA ARG A 3 -14.11 -8.10 -10.19
C ARG A 3 -15.00 -7.46 -9.11
N PRO A 4 -16.28 -7.12 -9.39
CA PRO A 4 -17.20 -6.66 -8.36
C PRO A 4 -17.44 -7.75 -7.30
N LEU A 5 -17.36 -7.38 -6.02
CA LEU A 5 -17.70 -8.23 -4.87
C LEU A 5 -19.06 -7.84 -4.26
N ALA A 6 -19.39 -6.54 -4.32
CA ALA A 6 -20.66 -5.95 -3.92
C ALA A 6 -20.85 -4.64 -4.70
N ASP A 7 -22.02 -4.01 -4.57
CA ASP A 7 -22.38 -2.76 -5.28
C ASP A 7 -21.29 -1.68 -5.22
N ARG A 8 -20.62 -1.57 -4.07
CA ARG A 8 -19.58 -0.55 -3.81
C ARG A 8 -18.19 -1.12 -3.56
N ILE A 9 -17.99 -2.43 -3.69
CA ILE A 9 -16.71 -3.08 -3.37
C ILE A 9 -16.22 -3.83 -4.59
N LEU A 10 -15.06 -3.42 -5.09
CA LEU A 10 -14.40 -4.04 -6.23
C LEU A 10 -13.10 -4.70 -5.75
N LEU A 11 -12.85 -5.93 -6.21
CA LEU A 11 -11.54 -6.55 -6.13
C LEU A 11 -10.72 -6.11 -7.33
N ILE A 12 -9.52 -5.58 -7.08
CA ILE A 12 -8.49 -5.40 -8.09
C ILE A 12 -7.49 -6.55 -7.94
N GLU A 13 -7.44 -7.40 -8.94
CA GLU A 13 -6.52 -8.54 -8.92
C GLU A 13 -5.08 -8.08 -9.16
N GLY A 14 -4.16 -8.49 -8.28
CA GLY A 14 -2.73 -8.34 -8.53
C GLY A 14 -2.25 -9.35 -9.55
N GLU A 15 -1.06 -9.09 -10.12
CA GLU A 15 -0.43 -10.02 -11.04
C GLU A 15 -0.25 -11.40 -10.39
N LYS A 16 -0.18 -12.45 -11.22
CA LYS A 16 -0.02 -13.84 -10.79
C LYS A 16 -1.03 -14.29 -9.73
N GLU A 17 -2.26 -13.78 -9.81
CA GLU A 17 -3.36 -14.07 -8.88
C GLU A 17 -3.06 -13.59 -7.45
N GLY A 18 -2.45 -12.41 -7.31
CA GLY A 18 -2.12 -11.84 -6.00
C GLY A 18 -1.07 -12.62 -5.22
N ARG A 19 -0.25 -13.42 -5.91
CA ARG A 19 0.91 -14.08 -5.30
C ARG A 19 2.07 -13.11 -5.17
N TYR A 20 2.81 -13.23 -4.06
CA TYR A 20 4.04 -12.48 -3.83
C TYR A 20 4.94 -12.45 -5.09
N PRO A 21 5.42 -11.27 -5.52
CA PRO A 21 5.47 -10.00 -4.79
C PRO A 21 4.26 -9.06 -5.00
N HIS A 22 3.12 -9.58 -5.44
CA HIS A 22 1.89 -8.82 -5.64
C HIS A 22 0.85 -9.20 -4.60
N SER A 23 -0.11 -8.32 -4.36
CA SER A 23 -1.28 -8.57 -3.52
C SER A 23 -2.56 -8.19 -4.25
N HIS A 24 -3.69 -8.57 -3.69
CA HIS A 24 -4.98 -8.03 -4.11
C HIS A 24 -5.26 -6.73 -3.38
N SER A 25 -5.93 -5.81 -4.07
CA SER A 25 -6.45 -4.58 -3.47
C SER A 25 -7.97 -4.58 -3.54
N LEU A 26 -8.61 -3.85 -2.62
CA LEU A 26 -10.03 -3.53 -2.74
C LEU A 26 -10.20 -2.06 -3.10
N TYR A 27 -11.12 -1.75 -4.00
CA TYR A 27 -11.57 -0.39 -4.24
C TYR A 27 -12.99 -0.22 -3.73
N ILE A 28 -13.16 0.74 -2.83
CA ILE A 28 -14.43 1.07 -2.18
C ILE A 28 -14.96 2.36 -2.80
N ARG A 29 -16.14 2.27 -3.43
CA ARG A 29 -16.88 3.39 -4.04
C ARG A 29 -17.59 4.22 -2.99
N ASP A 30 -16.81 4.86 -2.13
CA ASP A 30 -17.30 5.78 -1.12
C ASP A 30 -16.29 6.90 -0.87
N GLY A 31 -16.76 8.07 -0.41
CA GLY A 31 -15.89 9.17 -0.02
C GLY A 31 -14.89 9.66 -1.07
N GLY A 32 -15.18 9.50 -2.38
CA GLY A 32 -14.25 9.85 -3.47
C GLY A 32 -13.26 8.74 -3.86
N GLY A 33 -13.50 7.51 -3.42
CA GLY A 33 -12.71 6.33 -3.75
C GLY A 33 -11.65 6.03 -2.71
N ILE A 34 -11.75 4.86 -2.08
CA ILE A 34 -10.76 4.37 -1.11
C ILE A 34 -10.16 3.09 -1.63
N LEU A 35 -8.84 3.04 -1.77
CA LEU A 35 -8.11 1.84 -2.11
C LEU A 35 -7.58 1.18 -0.83
N VAL A 36 -7.89 -0.09 -0.61
CA VAL A 36 -7.32 -0.90 0.47
C VAL A 36 -6.14 -1.68 -0.11
N ASP A 37 -4.94 -1.38 0.40
CA ASP A 37 -3.63 -1.78 -0.11
C ASP A 37 -3.34 -1.39 -1.56
N CYS A 38 -2.06 -1.29 -1.91
CA CYS A 38 -1.59 -0.73 -3.18
C CYS A 38 -0.64 -1.67 -3.94
N GLY A 39 -0.88 -2.99 -3.86
CA GLY A 39 -0.06 -4.02 -4.50
C GLY A 39 -0.67 -4.72 -5.71
N SER A 40 -1.91 -4.36 -6.08
CA SER A 40 -2.60 -4.94 -7.23
C SER A 40 -2.19 -4.31 -8.56
N ASP A 41 -2.87 -4.67 -9.66
CA ASP A 41 -2.65 -4.11 -10.99
C ASP A 41 -2.69 -2.56 -11.02
N ILE A 42 -1.52 -1.94 -11.24
CA ILE A 42 -1.35 -0.49 -11.25
C ILE A 42 -2.13 0.20 -12.38
N GLY A 43 -2.31 -0.46 -13.52
CA GLY A 43 -3.10 0.08 -14.63
C GLY A 43 -4.57 0.22 -14.24
N GLN A 44 -5.12 -0.77 -13.54
CA GLN A 44 -6.49 -0.71 -13.03
C GLN A 44 -6.66 0.33 -11.93
N ILE A 45 -5.68 0.46 -11.01
CA ILE A 45 -5.73 1.50 -9.97
C ILE A 45 -5.72 2.91 -10.61
N LEU A 46 -4.83 3.16 -11.57
CA LEU A 46 -4.76 4.45 -12.27
C LEU A 46 -6.06 4.76 -13.03
N ARG A 47 -6.63 3.76 -13.70
CA ARG A 47 -7.91 3.88 -14.39
C ARG A 47 -9.04 4.25 -13.43
N LEU A 48 -9.18 3.56 -12.29
CA LEU A 48 -10.19 3.87 -11.28
C LEU A 48 -9.98 5.27 -10.68
N LYS A 49 -8.73 5.66 -10.43
CA LYS A 49 -8.41 7.02 -9.97
C LYS A 49 -8.89 8.09 -10.96
N GLU A 50 -8.75 7.87 -12.27
CA GLU A 50 -9.18 8.80 -13.31
C GLU A 50 -10.71 8.81 -13.48
N GLU A 51 -11.34 7.63 -13.49
CA GLU A 51 -12.78 7.48 -13.77
C GLU A 51 -13.66 7.79 -12.55
N GLU A 52 -13.25 7.38 -11.35
CA GLU A 52 -14.07 7.39 -10.13
C GLU A 52 -13.46 8.18 -8.96
N GLY A 53 -12.17 8.51 -9.05
CA GLY A 53 -11.42 9.20 -8.00
C GLY A 53 -10.62 8.26 -7.11
N LEU A 54 -9.68 8.83 -6.36
CA LEU A 54 -8.92 8.13 -5.32
C LEU A 54 -8.56 9.14 -4.23
N ALA A 55 -9.44 9.24 -3.24
CA ALA A 55 -9.31 10.17 -2.12
C ALA A 55 -8.28 9.68 -1.09
N ALA A 56 -8.23 8.37 -0.83
CA ALA A 56 -7.31 7.81 0.15
C ALA A 56 -6.86 6.37 -0.21
N ILE A 57 -5.69 5.99 0.33
CA ILE A 57 -5.20 4.62 0.37
C ILE A 57 -5.17 4.19 1.84
N LEU A 58 -5.94 3.17 2.18
CA LEU A 58 -5.92 2.49 3.47
C LEU A 58 -4.94 1.32 3.40
N MET A 59 -3.85 1.41 4.16
CA MET A 59 -2.91 0.30 4.32
C MET A 59 -3.41 -0.64 5.40
N THR A 60 -3.54 -1.93 5.07
CA THR A 60 -3.89 -2.96 6.06
C THR A 60 -2.74 -3.21 7.02
N HIS A 61 -1.50 -3.18 6.52
CA HIS A 61 -0.25 -3.26 7.28
C HIS A 61 0.93 -2.81 6.40
N TYR A 62 2.16 -2.94 6.91
CA TYR A 62 3.37 -2.34 6.32
C TYR A 62 4.19 -3.25 5.40
N HIS A 63 3.76 -4.47 5.04
CA HIS A 63 4.58 -5.34 4.18
C HIS A 63 4.65 -4.88 2.72
N GLU A 64 5.74 -5.25 2.04
CA GLU A 64 6.17 -4.61 0.80
C GLU A 64 5.33 -4.93 -0.43
N ASP A 65 4.67 -6.08 -0.43
CA ASP A 65 3.69 -6.48 -1.43
C ASP A 65 2.38 -5.71 -1.30
N HIS A 66 2.10 -5.09 -0.15
CA HIS A 66 0.92 -4.22 0.05
C HIS A 66 1.21 -2.77 -0.33
N PHE A 67 2.42 -2.25 -0.10
CA PHE A 67 2.77 -0.87 -0.47
C PHE A 67 3.44 -0.74 -1.85
N LEU A 68 3.60 -1.83 -2.62
CA LEU A 68 4.40 -1.89 -3.86
C LEU A 68 4.25 -0.68 -4.79
N PHE A 69 3.03 -0.21 -5.05
CA PHE A 69 2.76 0.94 -5.92
C PHE A 69 2.39 2.23 -5.17
N LEU A 70 2.48 2.27 -3.84
CA LEU A 70 2.09 3.43 -3.02
C LEU A 70 2.86 4.70 -3.38
N SER A 71 4.14 4.58 -3.77
CA SER A 71 4.97 5.70 -4.20
C SER A 71 4.52 6.35 -5.52
N ARG A 72 3.62 5.71 -6.26
CA ARG A 72 2.99 6.28 -7.48
C ARG A 72 1.89 7.28 -7.16
N PHE A 73 1.48 7.40 -5.90
CA PHE A 73 0.37 8.24 -5.45
C PHE A 73 0.81 9.22 -4.34
N PRO A 74 1.79 10.12 -4.61
CA PRO A 74 2.34 11.01 -3.58
C PRO A 74 1.28 11.97 -3.01
N ASP A 75 0.30 12.35 -3.83
CA ASP A 75 -0.72 13.36 -3.48
C ASP A 75 -1.99 12.76 -2.83
N VAL A 76 -2.09 11.43 -2.72
CA VAL A 76 -3.26 10.74 -2.16
C VAL A 76 -3.06 10.50 -0.67
N GLU A 77 -4.03 10.79 0.17
CA GLU A 77 -3.91 10.55 1.61
C GLU A 77 -3.64 9.07 1.94
N VAL A 78 -2.83 8.82 2.97
CA VAL A 78 -2.59 7.47 3.49
C VAL A 78 -3.20 7.33 4.86
N TRP A 79 -4.00 6.28 5.04
CA TRP A 79 -4.60 5.89 6.31
C TRP A 79 -4.02 4.54 6.71
N ALA A 80 -3.81 4.32 8.01
CA ALA A 80 -3.29 3.06 8.53
C ALA A 80 -3.68 2.90 10.00
N SER A 81 -3.43 1.72 10.57
CA SER A 81 -3.48 1.55 12.02
C SER A 81 -2.44 2.46 12.70
N GLU A 82 -2.72 2.89 13.93
CA GLU A 82 -1.73 3.64 14.73
C GLU A 82 -0.46 2.82 14.96
N GLY A 83 -0.62 1.50 15.10
CA GLY A 83 0.46 0.54 15.28
C GLY A 83 1.37 0.42 14.06
N ASP A 84 0.84 0.44 12.83
CA ASP A 84 1.64 0.25 11.61
C ASP A 84 2.17 1.55 11.01
N ALA A 85 1.57 2.69 11.36
CA ALA A 85 1.93 3.99 10.81
C ALA A 85 3.44 4.32 10.88
N PRO A 86 4.18 4.03 11.99
CA PRO A 86 5.62 4.29 12.04
C PRO A 86 6.45 3.63 10.92
N ALA A 87 6.12 2.41 10.49
CA ALA A 87 6.85 1.74 9.41
C ALA A 87 6.47 2.23 8.00
N LEU A 88 5.33 2.91 7.86
CA LEU A 88 4.95 3.62 6.62
C LEU A 88 5.58 5.02 6.55
N GLU A 89 6.00 5.57 7.69
CA GLU A 89 6.56 6.92 7.84
C GLU A 89 8.09 6.94 7.87
N SER A 90 8.76 5.81 8.10
CA SER A 90 10.22 5.74 8.19
C SER A 90 10.78 4.43 7.67
N LEU A 91 11.71 4.54 6.72
CA LEU A 91 12.43 3.37 6.20
C LEU A 91 13.24 2.70 7.32
N ASP A 92 13.82 3.46 8.24
CA ASP A 92 14.62 2.89 9.32
C ASP A 92 13.74 2.10 10.31
N VAL A 93 12.51 2.57 10.57
CA VAL A 93 11.54 1.83 11.39
C VAL A 93 11.08 0.56 10.66
N LEU A 94 10.81 0.65 9.35
CA LEU A 94 10.49 -0.53 8.54
C LEU A 94 11.63 -1.58 8.62
N LEU A 95 12.89 -1.17 8.47
CA LEU A 95 14.04 -2.06 8.55
C LEU A 95 14.23 -2.67 9.95
N ASP A 96 13.95 -1.91 11.00
CA ASP A 96 13.97 -2.39 12.38
C ASP A 96 12.90 -3.48 12.59
N TRP A 97 11.68 -3.26 12.10
CA TRP A 97 10.58 -4.23 12.23
C TRP A 97 10.75 -5.46 11.36
N TYR A 98 11.48 -5.36 10.26
CA TYR A 98 11.94 -6.52 9.48
C TYR A 98 13.06 -7.29 10.20
N GLY A 99 13.59 -6.77 11.32
CA GLY A 99 14.67 -7.37 12.09
C GLY A 99 16.02 -7.31 11.36
N VAL A 100 16.20 -6.36 10.44
CA VAL A 100 17.40 -6.25 9.61
C VAL A 100 18.24 -5.01 9.90
N ALA A 101 17.71 -4.03 10.63
CA ALA A 101 18.47 -2.86 11.06
C ALA A 101 19.73 -3.25 11.85
N GLY A 102 20.87 -2.65 11.52
CA GLY A 102 22.19 -2.93 12.10
C GLY A 102 22.79 -4.30 11.71
N THR A 103 22.07 -5.13 10.95
CA THR A 103 22.58 -6.44 10.51
C THR A 103 23.31 -6.33 9.18
N GLY A 104 24.12 -7.34 8.84
CA GLY A 104 24.75 -7.43 7.51
C GLY A 104 23.76 -7.54 6.34
N LYS A 105 22.46 -7.72 6.60
CA LYS A 105 21.40 -7.77 5.57
C LYS A 105 20.79 -6.40 5.27
N GLU A 106 21.02 -5.39 6.12
CA GLU A 106 20.41 -4.07 5.94
C GLU A 106 20.67 -3.45 4.54
N PRO A 107 21.89 -3.48 3.97
CA PRO A 107 22.13 -2.91 2.65
C PRO A 107 21.29 -3.56 1.55
N PHE A 108 21.11 -4.88 1.61
CA PHE A 108 20.25 -5.60 0.68
C PHE A 108 18.79 -5.13 0.76
N PHE A 109 18.25 -4.95 1.97
CA PHE A 109 16.88 -4.47 2.14
C PHE A 109 16.71 -3.01 1.72
N ARG A 110 17.72 -2.16 1.94
CA ARG A 110 17.72 -0.79 1.40
C ARG A 110 17.67 -0.78 -0.12
N ASP A 111 18.47 -1.60 -0.78
CA ASP A 111 18.44 -1.74 -2.24
C ASP A 111 17.10 -2.32 -2.73
N LEU A 112 16.57 -3.30 -2.01
CA LEU A 112 15.26 -3.92 -2.27
C LEU A 112 14.14 -2.86 -2.23
N PHE A 113 14.13 -2.00 -1.20
CA PHE A 113 13.14 -0.94 -1.02
C PHE A 113 13.43 0.33 -1.83
N ALA A 114 14.63 0.50 -2.37
CA ALA A 114 14.93 1.55 -3.35
C ALA A 114 14.54 1.13 -4.78
N GLY A 115 14.63 -0.17 -5.08
CA GLY A 115 14.41 -0.74 -6.41
C GLY A 115 13.08 -1.46 -6.55
N LYS A 116 13.03 -2.74 -6.14
CA LYS A 116 11.92 -3.65 -6.45
C LYS A 116 10.59 -3.22 -5.80
N PHE A 117 10.66 -2.69 -4.58
CA PHE A 117 9.50 -2.21 -3.83
C PHE A 117 9.74 -0.74 -3.47
N PRO A 118 9.53 0.21 -4.41
CA PRO A 118 10.00 1.58 -4.27
C PRO A 118 9.33 2.29 -3.10
N TYR A 119 9.93 2.17 -1.93
CA TYR A 119 9.45 2.73 -0.67
C TYR A 119 9.70 4.24 -0.66
N ARG A 120 8.66 4.97 -0.28
CA ARG A 120 8.71 6.40 -0.02
C ARG A 120 7.95 6.64 1.28
N PRO A 121 8.59 7.20 2.31
CA PRO A 121 7.90 7.58 3.54
C PRO A 121 6.61 8.34 3.25
N ARG A 122 5.52 7.96 3.91
CA ARG A 122 4.22 8.63 3.81
C ARG A 122 3.78 9.05 5.20
N THR A 123 3.50 10.34 5.38
CA THR A 123 2.79 10.80 6.58
C THR A 123 1.40 10.17 6.62
N VAL A 124 1.10 9.40 7.66
CA VAL A 124 -0.22 8.79 7.83
C VAL A 124 -1.19 9.86 8.31
N ALA A 125 -2.06 10.30 7.39
CA ALA A 125 -3.02 11.39 7.62
C ALA A 125 -4.15 10.98 8.57
N ARG A 126 -4.50 9.69 8.62
CA ARG A 126 -5.50 9.14 9.55
C ARG A 126 -4.99 7.86 10.19
N ARG A 127 -4.93 7.86 11.51
CA ARG A 127 -4.55 6.71 12.35
C ARG A 127 -5.78 6.04 12.94
N LEU A 128 -5.94 4.75 12.70
CA LEU A 128 -7.03 3.93 13.20
C LEU A 128 -6.58 3.18 14.46
N ALA A 129 -7.44 3.12 15.47
CA ALA A 129 -7.17 2.43 16.72
C ALA A 129 -8.45 1.74 17.22
N ASP A 130 -8.31 0.54 17.76
CA ASP A 130 -9.37 -0.15 18.47
C ASP A 130 -9.53 0.54 19.84
N ARG A 131 -10.72 1.09 20.11
CA ARG A 131 -11.07 1.79 21.35
C ARG A 131 -12.17 1.07 22.09
#